data_AF-A0A7Y1XA83-F1
#
_entry.id   AF-A0A7Y1XA83-F1
#
_cell.length_a   1.000
_cell.length_b   1.000
_cell.length_c   1.000
_cell.angle_alpha   90.00
_cell.angle_beta   90.00
_cell.angle_gamma   90.00
#
_symmetry.space_group_name_H-M   'P 1'
#
loop_
_entity.id
_entity.type
_entity.pdbx_description
1 polymer ?
#
loop_
_entity_poly.entity_id
_entity_poly.type
_entity_poly.pdbx_seq_one_letter_code
_entity_poly.pdbx_strand_id
1 'polypeptide(L)'
;MKKPPVFAPASLLAAAAAWALTLAFGEPEIGSTAATVAAADLLIVTLVAIIGLVVAKAIWARRFSMVVIGLMGVMALALPISNYWVIALLLSGLAVVAVTGPYLDDYLQPPETGGPPPKSVVLLLLLLTLPGVTAFLSGSTLSAAAWAVVIGSPIVAWAYGKAMPVGLWAARTVIPALGIAACWGLAWWAIVLLVATMGAEAFLAWSKEVGLAVSGPDRPPGGRGLPIPPELAPREVLAAAGLDDHGRRIDDAPGTGNQTEEGDG
;
A
#
# COMPACT_ATOMS: atom_id res chain seq x y z
N MET A 1 -18.79 9.82 21.25
CA MET A 1 -18.01 9.94 19.99
C MET A 1 -17.09 11.16 20.10
N LYS A 2 -15.77 11.00 20.03
CA LYS A 2 -14.82 12.14 19.97
C LYS A 2 -14.96 12.84 18.62
N LYS A 3 -14.97 14.18 18.58
CA LYS A 3 -15.06 14.97 17.33
C LYS A 3 -13.86 14.65 16.42
N PRO A 4 -14.03 14.54 15.09
CA PRO A 4 -12.92 14.30 14.18
C PRO A 4 -11.92 15.47 14.25
N PRO A 5 -10.61 15.21 14.34
CA PRO A 5 -9.60 16.25 14.36
C PRO A 5 -9.43 16.83 12.95
N VAL A 6 -10.29 17.78 12.57
CA VAL A 6 -10.33 18.40 11.23
C VAL A 6 -9.03 19.15 10.89
N PHE A 7 -8.27 19.57 11.90
CA PHE A 7 -7.07 20.37 11.72
C PHE A 7 -5.96 19.64 10.94
N ALA A 8 -5.66 18.38 11.29
CA ALA A 8 -4.64 17.58 10.59
C ALA A 8 -4.92 17.37 9.09
N PRO A 9 -6.09 16.84 8.66
CA PRO A 9 -6.37 16.66 7.24
C PRO A 9 -6.47 17.99 6.48
N ALA A 10 -7.01 19.05 7.10
CA ALA A 10 -7.08 20.37 6.47
C ALA A 10 -5.69 20.97 6.22
N SER A 11 -4.80 20.90 7.21
CA SER A 11 -3.41 21.38 7.09
C SER A 11 -2.62 20.59 6.03
N LEU A 12 -2.80 19.26 5.99
CA LEU A 12 -2.14 18.40 5.01
C LEU A 12 -2.63 18.69 3.58
N LEU A 13 -3.94 18.86 3.40
CA LEU A 13 -4.51 19.25 2.10
C LEU A 13 -4.04 20.63 1.66
N ALA A 14 -4.00 21.61 2.58
CA ALA A 14 -3.51 22.94 2.28
C ALA A 14 -2.03 22.93 1.85
N ALA A 15 -1.19 22.17 2.55
CA ALA A 15 0.21 21.98 2.20
C ALA A 15 0.35 21.33 0.80
N ALA A 16 -0.39 20.25 0.54
CA ALA A 16 -0.37 19.57 -0.76
C ALA A 16 -0.85 20.46 -1.90
N ALA A 17 -1.92 21.23 -1.70
CA ALA A 17 -2.42 22.17 -2.68
C ALA A 17 -1.37 23.26 -2.98
N ALA A 18 -0.70 23.81 -1.96
CA ALA A 18 0.33 24.81 -2.17
C ALA A 18 1.57 24.25 -2.91
N TRP A 19 1.98 23.02 -2.63
CA TRP A 19 3.04 22.36 -3.40
C TRP A 19 2.62 22.02 -4.83
N ALA A 20 1.37 21.57 -5.03
CA ALA A 20 0.83 21.34 -6.36
C ALA A 20 0.80 22.64 -7.20
N LEU A 21 0.44 23.77 -6.57
CA LEU A 21 0.52 25.10 -7.21
C LEU A 21 1.98 25.50 -7.49
N THR A 22 2.90 25.21 -6.56
CA THR A 22 4.34 25.48 -6.76
C THR A 22 4.89 24.67 -7.94
N LEU A 23 4.46 23.43 -8.11
CA LEU A 23 4.82 22.62 -9.28
C LEU A 23 4.18 23.15 -10.57
N ALA A 24 2.89 23.49 -10.54
CA ALA A 24 2.14 23.88 -11.74
C ALA A 24 2.52 25.28 -12.27
N PHE A 25 2.86 26.21 -11.37
CA PHE A 25 3.09 27.62 -11.69
C PHE A 25 4.50 28.12 -11.34
N GLY A 26 5.37 27.26 -10.80
CA GLY A 26 6.76 27.58 -10.51
C GLY A 26 7.63 27.73 -11.76
N GLU A 27 8.87 28.16 -11.56
CA GLU A 27 9.82 28.33 -12.66
C GLU A 27 10.16 27.00 -13.37
N PRO A 28 10.46 27.02 -14.69
CA PRO A 28 10.28 25.90 -15.61
C PRO A 28 11.41 24.85 -15.62
N GLU A 29 12.07 24.57 -14.48
CA GLU A 29 13.10 23.52 -14.46
C GLU A 29 12.51 22.11 -14.67
N ILE A 30 11.26 21.91 -14.25
CA ILE A 30 10.47 20.71 -14.52
C ILE A 30 9.54 21.00 -15.70
N GLY A 31 9.47 20.09 -16.66
CA GLY A 31 8.57 20.23 -17.80
C GLY A 31 7.11 20.27 -17.35
N SER A 32 6.29 21.10 -17.99
CA SER A 32 4.89 21.34 -17.59
C SER A 32 4.08 20.06 -17.41
N THR A 33 4.30 19.08 -18.29
CA THR A 33 3.66 17.76 -18.21
C THR A 33 4.09 16.98 -16.98
N ALA A 34 5.40 16.88 -16.73
CA ALA A 34 5.95 16.19 -15.56
C ALA A 34 5.51 16.87 -14.26
N ALA A 35 5.54 18.20 -14.22
CA ALA A 35 5.07 18.97 -13.07
C ALA A 35 3.58 18.74 -12.79
N THR A 36 2.74 18.69 -13.83
CA THR A 36 1.29 18.42 -13.69
C THR A 36 1.04 17.01 -13.16
N VAL A 37 1.77 16.01 -13.66
CA VAL A 37 1.66 14.63 -13.16
C VAL A 37 2.10 14.54 -11.71
N ALA A 38 3.23 15.14 -11.34
CA ALA A 38 3.71 15.17 -9.97
C ALA A 38 2.75 15.90 -9.01
N ALA A 39 2.15 17.01 -9.47
CA ALA A 39 1.16 17.76 -8.71
C ALA A 39 -0.12 16.94 -8.48
N ALA A 40 -0.63 16.28 -9.53
CA ALA A 40 -1.81 15.42 -9.44
C ALA A 40 -1.56 14.24 -8.50
N ASP A 41 -0.41 13.59 -8.61
CA ASP A 41 -0.03 12.47 -7.75
C ASP A 41 0.07 12.88 -6.28
N LEU A 42 0.72 14.02 -6.00
CA LEU A 42 0.82 14.57 -4.64
C LEU A 42 -0.56 14.79 -4.00
N LEU A 43 -1.53 15.28 -4.77
CA LEU A 43 -2.90 15.46 -4.32
C LEU A 43 -3.59 14.11 -4.07
N ILE A 44 -3.40 13.12 -4.96
CA ILE A 44 -3.98 11.78 -4.80
C ILE A 44 -3.43 11.10 -3.55
N VAL A 45 -2.11 11.07 -3.34
CA VAL A 45 -1.51 10.43 -2.16
C VAL A 45 -1.90 11.17 -0.87
N THR A 46 -2.05 12.49 -0.93
CA THR A 46 -2.56 13.28 0.20
C THR A 46 -4.01 12.93 0.52
N LEU A 47 -4.87 12.78 -0.49
CA LEU A 47 -6.26 12.35 -0.29
C LEU A 47 -6.33 10.94 0.31
N VAL A 48 -5.48 10.01 -0.14
CA VAL A 48 -5.38 8.67 0.45
C VAL A 48 -4.99 8.74 1.93
N ALA A 49 -4.01 9.59 2.27
CA ALA A 49 -3.62 9.82 3.66
C ALA A 49 -4.76 10.42 4.50
N ILE A 50 -5.49 11.39 3.96
CA ILE A 50 -6.65 12.03 4.60
C ILE A 50 -7.78 11.01 4.82
N ILE A 51 -8.11 10.19 3.82
CA ILE A 51 -9.11 9.13 3.94
C ILE A 51 -8.68 8.12 5.02
N GLY A 52 -7.41 7.73 5.03
CA GLY A 52 -6.84 6.88 6.06
C GLY A 52 -6.96 7.46 7.48
N LEU A 53 -6.74 8.77 7.62
CA LEU A 53 -6.86 9.49 8.90
C LEU A 53 -8.32 9.64 9.33
N VAL A 54 -9.21 10.11 8.44
CA VAL A 54 -10.58 10.53 8.79
C VAL A 54 -11.56 9.36 8.79
N VAL A 55 -11.48 8.49 7.77
CA VAL A 55 -12.44 7.40 7.56
C VAL A 55 -11.95 6.14 8.26
N ALA A 56 -10.72 5.72 7.96
CA ALA A 56 -10.18 4.48 8.51
C ALA A 56 -9.60 4.64 9.93
N LYS A 57 -9.35 5.87 10.39
CA LYS A 57 -8.73 6.20 11.68
C LYS A 57 -7.45 5.39 11.94
N ALA A 58 -6.70 5.11 10.89
CA ALA A 58 -5.66 4.09 10.96
C ALA A 58 -4.31 4.67 11.37
N ILE A 59 -3.58 3.98 12.25
CA ILE A 59 -2.23 4.39 12.69
C ILE A 59 -1.26 4.53 11.51
N TRP A 60 -1.39 3.68 10.49
CA TRP A 60 -0.55 3.75 9.29
C TRP A 60 -0.74 5.07 8.53
N ALA A 61 -1.95 5.66 8.58
CA ALA A 61 -2.24 6.90 7.87
C ALA A 61 -1.44 8.07 8.44
N ARG A 62 -1.19 8.11 9.75
CA ARG A 62 -0.29 9.10 10.37
C ARG A 62 1.14 8.97 9.85
N ARG A 63 1.67 7.74 9.81
CA ARG A 63 3.02 7.47 9.27
C ARG A 63 3.12 7.85 7.80
N PHE A 64 2.09 7.52 7.02
CA PHE A 64 2.04 7.86 5.61
C PHE A 64 1.93 9.37 5.39
N SER A 65 1.14 10.09 6.17
CA SER A 65 1.11 11.56 6.14
C SER A 65 2.49 12.16 6.43
N MET A 66 3.25 11.59 7.37
CA MET A 66 4.63 12.04 7.62
C MET A 66 5.56 11.77 6.43
N VAL A 67 5.38 10.65 5.71
CA VAL A 67 6.10 10.39 4.45
C VAL A 67 5.73 11.40 3.38
N VAL A 68 4.44 11.70 3.21
CA VAL A 68 3.94 12.71 2.25
C VAL A 68 4.51 14.10 2.57
N ILE A 69 4.55 14.49 3.85
CA ILE A 69 5.19 15.75 4.29
C ILE A 69 6.72 15.70 4.07
N GLY A 70 7.34 14.54 4.29
CA GLY A 70 8.76 14.32 3.97
C GLY A 70 9.05 14.54 2.49
N LEU A 71 8.20 14.03 1.60
CA LEU A 71 8.31 14.25 0.16
C LEU A 71 8.18 15.74 -0.20
N MET A 72 7.23 16.45 0.42
CA MET A 72 7.13 17.91 0.30
C MET A 72 8.40 18.63 0.75
N GLY A 73 9.03 18.16 1.84
CA GLY A 73 10.32 18.66 2.30
C GLY A 73 11.46 18.41 1.30
N VAL A 74 11.50 17.24 0.67
CA VAL A 74 12.46 16.93 -0.41
C VAL A 74 12.24 17.84 -1.61
N MET A 75 10.97 18.08 -2.00
CA MET A 75 10.63 19.03 -3.07
C MET A 75 11.12 20.44 -2.72
N ALA A 76 11.05 20.85 -1.45
CA ALA A 76 11.55 22.15 -1.02
C ALA A 76 13.05 22.34 -1.26
N LEU A 77 13.83 21.27 -1.18
CA LEU A 77 15.27 21.30 -1.44
C LEU A 77 15.60 21.32 -2.94
N ALA A 78 14.68 20.85 -3.77
CA ALA A 78 14.91 20.64 -5.20
C ALA A 78 14.28 21.70 -6.09
N LEU A 79 13.31 22.48 -5.58
CA LEU A 79 12.62 23.52 -6.33
C LEU A 79 13.16 24.92 -6.00
N PRO A 80 13.20 25.84 -6.97
CA PRO A 80 13.63 27.21 -6.74
C PRO A 80 12.69 27.95 -5.78
N ILE A 81 13.27 28.85 -4.98
CA ILE A 81 12.53 29.63 -3.97
C ILE A 81 11.65 30.67 -4.68
N SER A 82 10.35 30.60 -4.41
CA SER A 82 9.32 31.51 -4.91
C SER A 82 8.31 31.85 -3.80
N ASN A 83 7.41 32.81 -4.04
CA ASN A 83 6.35 33.14 -3.09
C ASN A 83 5.47 31.92 -2.75
N TYR A 84 5.14 31.10 -3.77
CA TYR A 84 4.37 29.86 -3.58
C TYR A 84 5.14 28.83 -2.76
N TRP A 85 6.45 28.71 -3.01
CA TRP A 85 7.34 27.82 -2.25
C TRP A 85 7.36 28.18 -0.76
N VAL A 86 7.45 29.48 -0.42
CA VAL A 86 7.47 29.92 0.99
C VAL A 86 6.15 29.58 1.68
N ILE A 87 5.03 29.84 1.01
CA ILE A 87 3.69 29.50 1.53
C ILE A 87 3.56 27.98 1.71
N ALA A 88 3.99 27.20 0.72
CA ALA A 88 3.94 25.74 0.77
C ALA A 88 4.80 25.18 1.92
N LEU A 89 5.99 25.75 2.14
CA LEU A 89 6.87 25.36 3.24
C LEU A 89 6.24 25.66 4.61
N LEU A 90 5.67 26.85 4.80
CA LEU A 90 4.99 27.22 6.05
C LEU A 90 3.80 26.30 6.33
N LEU A 91 2.99 26.00 5.32
CA LEU A 91 1.87 25.07 5.43
C LEU A 91 2.34 23.64 5.71
N SER A 92 3.48 23.23 5.17
CA SER A 92 4.10 21.93 5.48
C SER A 92 4.52 21.87 6.94
N GLY A 93 5.11 22.94 7.49
CA GLY A 93 5.42 23.05 8.91
C GLY A 93 4.18 22.93 9.80
N LEU A 94 3.08 23.59 9.42
CA LEU A 94 1.78 23.42 10.09
C LEU A 94 1.27 21.98 10.00
N ALA A 95 1.39 21.34 8.84
CA ALA A 95 1.01 19.94 8.66
C ALA A 95 1.85 19.00 9.53
N VAL A 96 3.17 19.24 9.69
CA VAL A 96 4.01 18.48 10.64
C VAL A 96 3.42 18.58 12.04
N VAL A 97 3.25 19.80 12.57
CA VAL A 97 2.71 20.03 13.92
C VAL A 97 1.36 19.35 14.09
N ALA A 98 0.50 19.45 13.08
CA ALA A 98 -0.84 18.88 13.12
C ALA A 98 -0.83 17.33 13.05
N VAL A 99 0.06 16.71 12.28
CA VAL A 99 0.14 15.25 12.16
C VAL A 99 0.93 14.64 13.33
N THR A 100 1.87 15.35 13.92
CA THR A 100 2.62 14.89 15.10
C THR A 100 1.89 15.14 16.41
N GLY A 101 0.82 15.94 16.42
CA GLY A 101 0.10 16.31 17.64
C GLY A 101 -0.45 15.10 18.43
N PRO A 102 -0.37 15.13 19.78
CA PRO A 102 -0.77 13.99 20.64
C PRO A 102 -2.28 13.72 20.60
N TYR A 103 -3.08 14.70 20.16
CA TYR A 103 -4.53 14.52 20.00
C TYR A 103 -4.91 13.46 18.95
N LEU A 104 -4.00 13.11 18.03
CA LEU A 104 -4.22 12.02 17.07
C LEU A 104 -4.04 10.65 17.71
N ASP A 105 -3.19 10.50 18.73
CA ASP A 105 -3.00 9.21 19.42
C ASP A 105 -4.31 8.72 20.05
N ASP A 106 -5.08 9.66 20.55
CA ASP A 106 -6.38 9.48 21.17
C ASP A 106 -7.53 9.18 20.20
N TYR A 107 -7.31 9.42 18.91
CA TYR A 107 -8.32 9.32 17.84
C TYR A 107 -8.07 8.13 16.93
N LEU A 108 -6.80 7.81 16.67
CA LEU A 108 -6.40 6.70 15.81
C LEU A 108 -6.60 5.37 16.54
N GLN A 109 -7.04 4.37 15.80
CA GLN A 109 -7.34 3.05 16.32
C GLN A 109 -6.29 2.05 15.86
N PRO A 110 -5.80 1.17 16.75
CA PRO A 110 -5.07 -0.01 16.32
C PRO A 110 -5.98 -0.90 15.48
N PRO A 111 -5.43 -1.70 14.55
CA PRO A 111 -6.22 -2.60 13.73
C PRO A 111 -7.03 -3.56 14.62
N GLU A 112 -8.35 -3.61 14.42
CA GLU A 112 -9.27 -4.33 15.32
C GLU A 112 -9.07 -5.86 15.29
N THR A 113 -8.52 -6.43 14.22
CA THR A 113 -7.99 -7.79 14.15
C THR A 113 -7.02 -7.89 12.99
N GLY A 114 -5.80 -8.40 13.22
CA GLY A 114 -4.85 -8.90 12.20
C GLY A 114 -4.86 -8.19 10.84
N GLY A 115 -4.86 -6.85 10.81
CA GLY A 115 -4.96 -6.07 9.58
C GLY A 115 -3.88 -6.43 8.56
N PRO A 116 -3.99 -5.97 7.30
CA PRO A 116 -3.05 -6.33 6.25
C PRO A 116 -1.61 -6.10 6.71
N PRO A 117 -0.67 -7.03 6.43
CA PRO A 117 0.70 -6.93 6.90
C PRO A 117 1.30 -5.56 6.57
N PRO A 118 2.11 -4.95 7.46
CA PRO A 118 2.64 -3.61 7.23
C PRO A 118 3.36 -3.46 5.88
N LYS A 119 4.11 -4.48 5.45
CA LYS A 119 4.78 -4.51 4.15
C LYS A 119 3.82 -4.44 2.97
N SER A 120 2.63 -5.03 3.10
CA SER A 120 1.57 -4.95 2.08
C SER A 120 1.03 -3.53 1.93
N VAL A 121 0.78 -2.86 3.05
CA VAL A 121 0.33 -1.47 3.04
C VAL A 121 1.42 -0.58 2.44
N VAL A 122 2.68 -0.75 2.86
CA VAL A 122 3.81 0.04 2.32
C VAL A 122 3.98 -0.18 0.82
N LEU A 123 3.89 -1.42 0.32
CA LEU A 123 3.95 -1.69 -1.12
C LEU A 123 2.86 -0.93 -1.90
N LEU A 124 1.62 -0.99 -1.41
CA LEU A 124 0.49 -0.30 -2.06
C LEU A 124 0.70 1.22 -2.09
N LEU A 125 1.22 1.78 -0.99
CA LEU A 125 1.52 3.20 -0.89
C LEU A 125 2.68 3.62 -1.79
N LEU A 126 3.74 2.80 -1.90
CA LEU A 126 4.85 3.07 -2.83
C LEU A 126 4.37 3.09 -4.28
N LEU A 127 3.60 2.08 -4.69
CA LEU A 127 2.99 2.04 -6.03
C LEU A 127 2.10 3.25 -6.32
N LEU A 128 1.42 3.80 -5.30
CA LEU A 128 0.62 5.01 -5.44
C LEU A 128 1.46 6.29 -5.52
N THR A 129 2.64 6.35 -4.88
CA THR A 129 3.53 7.52 -4.95
C THR A 129 4.43 7.51 -6.18
N LEU A 130 4.46 6.39 -6.89
CA LEU A 130 5.40 6.18 -7.97
C LEU A 130 5.19 7.09 -9.20
N PRO A 131 3.95 7.44 -9.60
CA PRO A 131 3.74 8.40 -10.67
C PRO A 131 4.42 9.74 -10.40
N GLY A 132 4.29 10.26 -9.18
CA GLY A 132 4.89 11.53 -8.79
C GLY A 132 6.40 11.47 -8.74
N VAL A 133 6.97 10.41 -8.17
CA VAL A 133 8.43 10.20 -8.16
C VAL A 133 8.98 10.09 -9.59
N THR A 134 8.35 9.29 -10.43
CA THR A 134 8.78 9.10 -11.83
C THR A 134 8.70 10.40 -12.61
N ALA A 135 7.59 11.14 -12.44
CA ALA A 135 7.39 12.40 -13.13
C ALA A 135 8.41 13.45 -12.70
N PHE A 136 8.60 13.61 -11.38
CA PHE A 136 9.58 14.54 -10.82
C PHE A 136 11.00 14.27 -11.31
N LEU A 137 11.41 12.99 -11.33
CA LEU A 137 12.76 12.59 -11.75
C LEU A 137 12.99 12.67 -13.27
N SER A 138 11.93 12.74 -14.07
CA SER A 138 12.03 12.80 -15.53
C SER A 138 12.37 14.19 -16.09
N GLY A 139 12.32 15.23 -15.25
CA GLY A 139 12.68 16.59 -15.65
C GLY A 139 11.72 17.18 -16.69
N SER A 140 12.21 17.47 -17.89
CA SER A 140 11.46 18.20 -18.91
C SER A 140 10.48 17.36 -19.74
N THR A 141 10.74 16.05 -19.91
CA THR A 141 9.95 15.19 -20.79
C THR A 141 9.76 13.80 -20.22
N LEU A 142 8.56 13.24 -20.38
CA LEU A 142 8.26 11.87 -20.00
C LEU A 142 8.45 10.95 -21.20
N SER A 143 9.35 9.98 -21.07
CA SER A 143 9.49 8.91 -22.06
C SER A 143 8.24 8.03 -22.10
N ALA A 144 8.07 7.24 -23.16
CA ALA A 144 6.96 6.28 -23.26
C ALA A 144 6.96 5.27 -22.08
N ALA A 145 8.15 4.87 -21.62
CA ALA A 145 8.29 4.00 -20.45
C ALA A 145 7.88 4.71 -19.15
N ALA A 146 8.27 5.98 -18.97
CA ALA A 146 7.84 6.78 -17.82
C ALA A 146 6.31 6.94 -17.78
N TRP A 147 5.67 7.18 -18.93
CA TRP A 147 4.21 7.19 -19.02
C TRP A 147 3.58 5.85 -18.66
N ALA A 148 4.16 4.75 -19.10
CA ALA A 148 3.70 3.42 -18.74
C ALA A 148 3.80 3.17 -17.21
N VAL A 149 4.83 3.70 -16.54
CA VAL A 149 4.93 3.65 -15.07
C VAL A 149 3.86 4.53 -14.41
N VAL A 150 3.72 5.78 -14.86
CA VAL A 150 2.75 6.76 -14.33
C VAL A 150 1.31 6.23 -14.40
N ILE A 151 0.93 5.60 -15.51
CA ILE A 151 -0.42 5.06 -15.70
C ILE A 151 -0.55 3.65 -15.11
N GLY A 152 0.48 2.82 -15.27
CA GLY A 152 0.46 1.42 -14.85
C GLY A 152 0.48 1.25 -13.34
N SER A 153 1.21 2.09 -12.60
CA SER A 153 1.39 1.91 -11.16
C SER A 153 0.10 2.10 -10.34
N PRO A 154 -0.80 3.09 -10.61
CA PRO A 154 -2.11 3.13 -9.95
C PRO A 154 -3.00 1.93 -10.30
N ILE A 155 -2.93 1.44 -11.54
CA ILE A 155 -3.69 0.25 -11.97
C ILE A 155 -3.20 -0.99 -11.21
N VAL A 156 -1.88 -1.14 -11.10
CA VAL A 156 -1.25 -2.23 -10.34
C VAL A 156 -1.57 -2.11 -8.85
N ALA A 157 -1.51 -0.91 -8.27
CA ALA A 157 -1.90 -0.65 -6.89
C ALA A 157 -3.36 -1.01 -6.63
N TRP A 158 -4.27 -0.65 -7.54
CA TRP A 158 -5.68 -1.02 -7.47
C TRP A 158 -5.88 -2.54 -7.56
N ALA A 159 -5.29 -3.20 -8.55
CA ALA A 159 -5.38 -4.64 -8.73
C ALA A 159 -4.82 -5.39 -7.51
N TYR A 160 -3.68 -4.92 -6.97
CA TYR A 160 -3.07 -5.43 -5.76
C TYR A 160 -3.97 -5.21 -4.53
N GLY A 161 -4.54 -4.03 -4.37
CA GLY A 161 -5.48 -3.70 -3.28
C GLY A 161 -6.78 -4.51 -3.34
N LYS A 162 -7.15 -5.02 -4.53
CA LYS A 162 -8.22 -5.99 -4.74
C LYS A 162 -7.78 -7.44 -4.57
N ALA A 163 -6.57 -7.68 -4.07
CA ALA A 163 -5.97 -9.00 -3.89
C ALA A 163 -5.94 -9.84 -5.18
N MET A 164 -5.82 -9.19 -6.35
CA MET A 164 -5.69 -9.91 -7.62
C MET A 164 -4.25 -10.42 -7.80
N PRO A 165 -4.03 -11.71 -8.12
CA PRO A 165 -2.70 -12.26 -8.36
C PRO A 165 -1.92 -11.52 -9.45
N VAL A 166 -2.63 -11.00 -10.47
CA VAL A 166 -2.04 -10.21 -11.56
C VAL A 166 -1.41 -8.90 -11.06
N GLY A 167 -2.01 -8.26 -10.04
CA GLY A 167 -1.49 -7.03 -9.45
C GLY A 167 -0.14 -7.28 -8.77
N LEU A 168 -0.03 -8.37 -8.00
CA LEU A 168 1.23 -8.74 -7.36
C LEU A 168 2.30 -9.14 -8.38
N TRP A 169 1.93 -9.92 -9.40
CA TRP A 169 2.86 -10.29 -10.47
C TRP A 169 3.39 -9.06 -11.20
N ALA A 170 2.52 -8.11 -11.53
CA ALA A 170 2.90 -6.87 -12.20
C ALA A 170 3.81 -6.00 -11.32
N ALA A 171 3.53 -5.89 -10.01
CA ALA A 171 4.39 -5.19 -9.06
C ALA A 171 5.80 -5.82 -8.95
N ARG A 172 5.92 -7.14 -9.13
CA ARG A 172 7.21 -7.85 -9.06
C ARG A 172 8.05 -7.74 -10.32
N THR A 173 7.42 -7.60 -11.48
CA THR A 173 8.07 -7.82 -12.77
C THR A 173 7.88 -6.66 -13.72
N VAL A 174 6.62 -6.31 -14.03
CA VAL A 174 6.26 -5.29 -15.01
C VAL A 174 6.71 -3.91 -14.55
N ILE A 175 6.35 -3.47 -13.34
CA ILE A 175 6.69 -2.13 -12.85
C ILE A 175 8.22 -1.93 -12.75
N PRO A 176 9.01 -2.85 -12.15
CA PRO A 176 10.46 -2.71 -12.14
C PRO A 176 11.09 -2.70 -13.54
N ALA A 177 10.60 -3.52 -14.47
CA ALA A 177 11.10 -3.53 -15.85
C ALA A 177 10.82 -2.20 -16.58
N LEU A 178 9.61 -1.65 -16.41
CA LEU A 178 9.26 -0.32 -16.92
C LEU A 178 10.09 0.78 -16.26
N GLY A 179 10.38 0.68 -14.96
CA GLY A 179 11.25 1.61 -14.24
C GLY A 179 12.67 1.63 -14.78
N ILE A 180 13.25 0.47 -15.08
CA ILE A 180 14.57 0.37 -15.74
C ILE A 180 14.54 1.02 -17.12
N ALA A 181 13.50 0.76 -17.92
CA ALA A 181 13.34 1.40 -19.23
C ALA A 181 13.16 2.94 -19.11
N ALA A 182 12.46 3.40 -18.07
CA ALA A 182 12.25 4.82 -17.80
C ALA A 182 13.54 5.55 -17.37
N CYS A 183 14.59 4.82 -16.95
CA CYS A 183 15.90 5.42 -16.64
C CYS A 183 16.64 5.94 -17.87
N TRP A 184 16.20 5.57 -19.08
CA TRP A 184 16.86 5.99 -20.31
C TRP A 184 16.82 7.52 -20.48
N GLY A 185 17.99 8.14 -20.53
CA GLY A 185 18.13 9.59 -20.69
C GLY A 185 17.98 10.41 -19.40
N LEU A 186 17.84 9.77 -18.23
CA LEU A 186 17.86 10.46 -16.95
C LEU A 186 19.28 10.79 -16.50
N ALA A 187 19.41 11.83 -15.66
CA ALA A 187 20.67 12.10 -14.96
C ALA A 187 21.00 10.99 -13.97
N TRP A 188 22.30 10.74 -13.71
CA TRP A 188 22.74 9.62 -12.86
C TRP A 188 22.11 9.61 -11.46
N TRP A 189 21.91 10.77 -10.85
CA TRP A 189 21.29 10.88 -9.52
C TRP A 189 19.81 10.50 -9.56
N ALA A 190 19.10 10.85 -10.64
CA ALA A 190 17.70 10.49 -10.85
C ALA A 190 17.55 8.99 -11.11
N ILE A 191 18.49 8.39 -11.84
CA ILE A 191 18.58 6.93 -12.01
C ILE A 191 18.72 6.25 -10.64
N VAL A 192 19.65 6.71 -9.79
CA VAL A 192 19.86 6.13 -8.45
C VAL A 192 18.58 6.19 -7.62
N LEU A 193 17.88 7.33 -7.59
CA LEU A 193 16.65 7.49 -6.83
C LEU A 193 15.50 6.63 -7.38
N LEU A 194 15.33 6.58 -8.70
CA LEU A 194 14.29 5.79 -9.33
C LEU A 194 14.54 4.29 -9.12
N VAL A 195 15.77 3.83 -9.32
CA VAL A 195 16.16 2.43 -9.09
C VAL A 195 16.04 2.06 -7.61
N ALA A 196 16.41 2.95 -6.68
CA ALA A 196 16.21 2.70 -5.25
C ALA A 196 14.73 2.56 -4.89
N THR A 197 13.86 3.41 -5.45
CA THR A 197 12.41 3.36 -5.24
C THR A 197 11.83 2.06 -5.80
N MET A 198 12.14 1.75 -7.07
CA MET A 198 11.77 0.48 -7.73
C MET A 198 12.29 -0.74 -6.98
N GLY A 199 13.53 -0.67 -6.50
CA GLY A 199 14.18 -1.75 -5.76
C GLY A 199 13.50 -2.01 -4.43
N ALA A 200 13.11 -0.95 -3.70
CA ALA A 200 12.33 -1.07 -2.47
C ALA A 200 10.94 -1.70 -2.73
N GLU A 201 10.25 -1.25 -3.79
CA GLU A 201 8.97 -1.84 -4.21
C GLU A 201 9.12 -3.32 -4.57
N ALA A 202 10.05 -3.67 -5.45
CA ALA A 202 10.30 -5.04 -5.85
C ALA A 202 10.66 -5.91 -4.63
N PHE A 203 11.56 -5.44 -3.77
CA PHE A 203 11.95 -6.14 -2.55
C PHE A 203 10.75 -6.44 -1.65
N LEU A 204 9.87 -5.45 -1.44
CA LEU A 204 8.64 -5.63 -0.68
C LEU A 204 7.67 -6.59 -1.38
N ALA A 205 7.52 -6.49 -2.70
CA ALA A 205 6.64 -7.34 -3.50
C ALA A 205 7.04 -8.83 -3.44
N TRP A 206 8.33 -9.12 -3.28
CA TRP A 206 8.84 -10.49 -3.10
C TRP A 206 8.77 -10.99 -1.65
N SER A 207 8.35 -10.16 -0.69
CA SER A 207 8.22 -10.60 0.70
C SER A 207 7.09 -11.63 0.88
N LYS A 208 7.31 -12.59 1.79
CA LYS A 208 6.31 -13.64 2.11
C LYS A 208 5.00 -13.03 2.63
N GLU A 209 5.08 -11.98 3.44
CA GLU A 209 3.93 -11.26 4.00
C GLU A 209 3.01 -10.70 2.91
N VAL A 210 3.60 -10.09 1.86
CA VAL A 210 2.85 -9.57 0.71
C VAL A 210 2.21 -10.70 -0.10
N GLY A 211 2.94 -11.80 -0.30
CA GLY A 211 2.38 -12.98 -0.95
C GLY A 211 1.16 -13.55 -0.23
N LEU A 212 1.23 -13.65 1.10
CA LEU A 212 0.12 -14.12 1.94
C LEU A 212 -1.08 -13.17 1.91
N ALA A 213 -0.85 -11.85 1.85
CA ALA A 213 -1.92 -10.86 1.76
C ALA A 213 -2.79 -11.02 0.49
N VAL A 214 -2.19 -11.46 -0.62
CA VAL A 214 -2.89 -11.68 -1.91
C VAL A 214 -3.43 -13.11 -2.04
N SER A 215 -2.80 -14.08 -1.38
CA SER A 215 -3.19 -15.50 -1.45
C SER A 215 -4.45 -15.82 -0.63
N GLY A 216 -4.93 -14.89 0.19
CA GLY A 216 -6.09 -15.05 1.08
C GLY A 216 -5.79 -15.90 2.33
N PRO A 217 -6.64 -15.81 3.37
CA PRO A 217 -6.51 -16.61 4.60
C PRO A 217 -6.66 -18.13 4.38
N ASP A 218 -7.16 -18.57 3.21
CA ASP A 218 -7.44 -19.98 2.92
C ASP A 218 -6.21 -20.81 2.52
N ARG A 219 -5.04 -20.19 2.39
CA ARG A 219 -3.79 -20.92 2.14
C ARG A 219 -2.77 -20.65 3.24
N PRO A 220 -2.81 -21.44 4.34
CA PRO A 220 -1.70 -21.47 5.27
C PRO A 220 -0.42 -21.86 4.52
N PRO A 221 0.71 -21.20 4.83
CA PRO A 221 2.00 -21.53 4.26
C PRO A 221 2.40 -22.93 4.77
N GLY A 222 2.07 -23.94 3.98
CA GLY A 222 2.26 -25.35 4.32
C GLY A 222 0.99 -26.05 4.79
N GLY A 223 0.02 -26.25 3.88
CA GLY A 223 -0.89 -27.42 3.85
C GLY A 223 -1.72 -27.80 5.09
N ARG A 224 -1.69 -27.06 6.19
CA ARG A 224 -2.53 -27.28 7.37
C ARG A 224 -3.47 -26.11 7.49
N GLY A 225 -4.68 -26.30 6.94
CA GLY A 225 -5.83 -25.41 7.12
C GLY A 225 -5.90 -24.92 8.57
N LEU A 226 -6.28 -23.66 8.75
CA LEU A 226 -6.71 -23.17 10.06
C LEU A 226 -7.70 -24.20 10.62
N PRO A 227 -7.43 -24.81 11.79
CA PRO A 227 -8.34 -25.78 12.37
C PRO A 227 -9.62 -25.04 12.72
N ILE A 228 -10.60 -25.12 11.82
CA ILE A 228 -11.98 -24.80 12.15
C ILE A 228 -12.33 -25.83 13.23
N PRO A 229 -12.70 -25.40 14.45
CA PRO A 229 -13.20 -26.32 15.45
C PRO A 229 -14.30 -27.17 14.79
N PRO A 230 -14.31 -28.50 14.98
CA PRO A 230 -15.28 -29.38 14.31
C PRO A 230 -16.73 -28.93 14.59
N GLU A 231 -16.95 -28.26 15.72
CA GLU A 231 -18.20 -27.62 16.14
C GLU A 231 -18.72 -26.53 15.16
N LEU A 232 -17.84 -25.95 14.35
CA LEU A 232 -18.15 -24.86 13.40
C LEU A 232 -18.05 -25.30 11.93
N ALA A 233 -17.60 -26.52 11.67
CA ALA A 233 -17.51 -27.07 10.32
C ALA A 233 -18.87 -27.67 9.90
N PRO A 234 -19.39 -27.36 8.70
CA PRO A 234 -20.57 -28.05 8.17
C PRO A 234 -20.33 -29.55 8.12
N ARG A 235 -21.34 -30.36 8.47
CA ARG A 235 -21.24 -31.83 8.55
C ARG A 235 -20.77 -32.45 7.24
N GLU A 236 -21.12 -31.84 6.12
CA GLU A 236 -20.72 -32.28 4.79
C GLU A 236 -19.20 -32.20 4.58
N VAL A 237 -18.54 -31.22 5.21
CA VAL A 237 -17.09 -31.01 5.14
C VAL A 237 -16.36 -31.99 6.05
N LEU A 238 -16.89 -32.27 7.24
CA LEU A 238 -16.35 -33.27 8.16
C LEU A 238 -16.45 -34.68 7.58
N ALA A 239 -17.59 -35.03 7.01
CA ALA A 239 -17.81 -36.31 6.34
C ALA A 239 -16.88 -36.50 5.12
N ALA A 240 -16.70 -35.47 4.30
CA ALA A 240 -15.76 -35.50 3.17
C ALA A 240 -14.29 -35.66 3.61
N ALA A 241 -13.95 -35.23 4.82
CA ALA A 241 -12.63 -35.38 5.42
C ALA A 241 -12.44 -36.70 6.21
N GLY A 242 -13.47 -37.55 6.30
CA GLY A 242 -13.43 -38.80 7.09
C GLY A 242 -13.39 -38.58 8.60
N LEU A 243 -13.95 -37.46 9.07
CA LEU A 243 -13.99 -37.05 10.47
C LEU A 243 -15.42 -37.08 11.02
N ASP A 244 -15.57 -37.42 12.30
CA ASP A 244 -16.85 -37.35 13.01
C ASP A 244 -17.21 -35.92 13.45
N ASP A 245 -18.39 -35.73 14.04
CA ASP A 245 -18.90 -34.45 14.58
C ASP A 245 -17.98 -33.84 15.68
N HIS A 246 -16.97 -34.59 16.15
CA HIS A 246 -15.97 -34.18 17.13
C HIS A 246 -14.55 -34.07 16.54
N GLY A 247 -14.40 -34.18 15.22
CA GLY A 247 -13.12 -34.07 14.52
C GLY A 247 -12.20 -35.29 14.70
N ARG A 248 -12.72 -36.44 15.14
CA ARG A 248 -11.97 -37.71 15.22
C ARG A 248 -12.12 -38.48 13.93
N ARG A 249 -11.07 -39.22 13.54
CA ARG A 249 -11.10 -40.06 12.35
C ARG A 249 -12.10 -41.21 12.55
N ILE A 250 -12.98 -41.42 11.59
CA ILE A 250 -14.01 -42.47 11.66
C ILE A 250 -13.37 -43.87 11.77
N ASP A 251 -12.17 -44.04 11.21
CA ASP A 251 -11.38 -45.28 11.28
C ASP A 251 -10.83 -45.60 12.68
N ASP A 252 -10.74 -44.59 13.57
CA ASP A 252 -10.22 -44.74 14.93
C ASP A 252 -11.35 -44.89 15.97
N ALA A 253 -12.61 -44.99 15.52
CA ALA A 253 -13.75 -45.21 16.41
C ALA A 253 -13.66 -46.63 17.03
N PRO A 254 -13.54 -46.76 18.36
CA PRO A 254 -13.47 -48.06 19.01
C PRO A 254 -14.87 -48.69 18.97
N GLY A 255 -15.17 -49.49 17.94
CA GLY A 255 -16.47 -50.16 17.88
C GLY A 255 -16.84 -51.01 16.67
N THR A 256 -16.11 -51.00 15.56
CA THR A 256 -16.48 -51.78 14.35
C THR A 256 -15.52 -52.92 14.03
N GLY A 257 -14.73 -53.37 15.01
CA GLY A 257 -13.96 -54.60 14.90
C GLY A 257 -14.86 -55.83 15.03
N ASN A 258 -15.17 -56.45 13.89
CA ASN A 258 -15.54 -57.86 13.73
C ASN A 258 -16.55 -58.44 14.73
N GLN A 259 -17.84 -58.26 14.44
CA GLN A 259 -18.78 -59.37 14.68
C GLN A 259 -18.58 -60.39 13.55
N THR A 260 -17.57 -61.25 13.71
CA THR A 260 -17.47 -62.47 12.91
C THR A 260 -18.66 -63.34 13.30
N GLU A 261 -19.52 -63.64 12.33
CA GLU A 261 -20.64 -64.58 12.44
C GLU A 261 -20.14 -65.89 13.05
N GLU A 262 -20.49 -66.13 14.31
CA GLU A 262 -20.41 -67.44 14.94
C GLU A 262 -21.66 -68.21 14.45
N GLY A 263 -21.51 -68.88 13.32
CA GLY A 263 -22.50 -69.81 12.78
C GLY A 263 -22.50 -71.10 13.60
N ASP A 264 -23.50 -71.22 14.48
CA ASP A 264 -23.89 -72.45 15.16
C ASP A 264 -24.66 -73.39 14.20
N GLY A 265 -24.30 -74.68 14.23
CA GLY A 265 -25.24 -75.83 14.12
C GLY A 265 -25.75 -76.25 12.75
#